data_AF-A0A7D6VEU7-F1
#
_entry.id   AF-A0A7D6VEU7-F1
#
_cell.length_a   1.000
_cell.length_b   1.000
_cell.length_c   1.000
_cell.angle_alpha   90.00
_cell.angle_beta   90.00
_cell.angle_gamma   90.00
#
_symmetry.space_group_name_H-M   'P 1'
#
loop_
_entity.id
_entity.type
_entity.pdbx_description
1 polymer ?
#
loop_
_entity_poly.entity_id
_entity_poly.type
_entity_poly.pdbx_seq_one_letter_code
_entity_poly.pdbx_strand_id
1 'polypeptide(L)' 'MLVMHGIHDPVYDRAHQEALATRFGGPARVETTDAPRAFHTPTLTAPELTDPLLRQFLDGLPA' A
#
# COMPACT_ATOMS: atom_id res chain seq x y z
N MET A 1 -1.79 10.25 2.75
CA MET A 1 -0.69 9.30 2.43
C MET A 1 -1.29 7.97 1.99
N LEU A 2 -0.68 7.30 1.03
CA LEU A 2 -1.02 5.92 0.64
C LEU A 2 0.11 4.99 1.07
N VAL A 3 -0.23 3.91 1.77
CA VAL A 3 0.67 2.80 2.12
C VAL A 3 0.09 1.54 1.50
N MET A 4 0.90 0.80 0.74
CA MET A 4 0.48 -0.46 0.12
C MET A 4 1.43 -1.56 0.56
N HIS A 5 0.90 -2.74 0.85
CA HIS A 5 1.70 -3.93 1.17
C HIS A 5 1.07 -5.19 0.58
N GLY A 6 1.86 -6.24 0.42
CA GLY A 6 1.36 -7.54 -0.02
C GLY A 6 0.79 -8.36 1.13
N ILE A 7 -0.26 -9.14 0.88
CA ILE A 7 -0.87 -10.03 1.88
C ILE A 7 0.07 -11.15 2.37
N HIS A 8 1.08 -11.49 1.57
CA HIS A 8 2.06 -12.53 1.88
C HIS A 8 3.42 -11.99 2.31
N ASP A 9 3.56 -10.67 2.55
CA ASP A 9 4.80 -10.12 3.14
C ASP A 9 4.97 -10.67 4.57
N PRO A 10 6.04 -11.46 4.84
CA PRO A 10 6.26 -12.05 6.16
C PRO A 10 6.87 -11.07 7.18
N VAL A 11 7.31 -9.90 6.73
CA VAL A 11 8.00 -8.90 7.56
C VAL A 11 7.09 -7.72 7.86
N TYR A 12 6.35 -7.23 6.87
CA TYR A 12 5.53 -6.03 6.99
C TYR A 12 4.07 -6.28 6.64
N ASP A 13 3.33 -6.80 7.62
CA ASP A 13 1.89 -7.01 7.52
C ASP A 13 1.06 -5.72 7.71
N ARG A 14 -0.26 -5.86 7.64
CA ARG A 14 -1.21 -4.75 7.76
C ARG A 14 -1.06 -3.98 9.08
N ALA A 15 -0.84 -4.68 10.19
CA ALA A 15 -0.73 -4.06 11.51
C ALA A 15 0.55 -3.20 11.61
N HIS A 16 1.66 -3.66 11.06
CA HIS A 16 2.89 -2.86 10.95
C HIS A 16 2.67 -1.60 10.12
N GLN A 17 1.97 -1.71 8.98
CA GLN A 17 1.70 -0.57 8.10
C GLN A 17 0.73 0.44 8.72
N GLU A 18 -0.30 -0.02 9.44
CA GLU A 18 -1.19 0.86 10.20
C GLU A 18 -0.42 1.59 11.31
N ALA A 19 0.42 0.88 12.06
CA ALA A 19 1.27 1.49 13.08
C ALA A 19 2.22 2.55 12.47
N LEU A 20 2.82 2.27 11.31
CA LEU A 20 3.63 3.24 10.59
C LEU A 20 2.79 4.46 10.15
N ALA A 21 1.62 4.23 9.57
CA ALA A 21 0.72 5.27 9.09
C ALA A 21 0.31 6.27 10.18
N THR A 22 0.04 5.78 11.39
CA THR A 22 -0.33 6.65 12.54
C THR A 22 0.78 7.63 12.93
N ARG A 23 2.06 7.32 12.66
CA ARG A 23 3.19 8.19 13.03
C ARG A 23 3.34 9.41 12.13
N PHE A 24 2.74 9.42 10.95
CA PHE A 24 2.86 10.52 9.98
C PHE A 24 1.86 11.66 10.21
N GLY A 25 0.95 11.55 11.19
CA GLY A 25 0.13 12.66 11.68
C GLY A 25 -0.93 13.22 10.73
N GLY A 26 -1.20 12.56 9.60
CA GLY A 26 -2.23 12.96 8.63
C GLY A 26 -3.06 11.79 8.11
N PRO A 27 -4.12 12.05 7.31
CA PRO A 27 -4.96 11.00 6.75
C PRO A 27 -4.12 10.00 5.94
N ALA A 28 -4.23 8.73 6.30
CA ALA A 28 -3.52 7.64 5.66
C ALA A 28 -4.49 6.53 5.23
N ARG A 29 -4.26 6.01 4.04
CA ARG A 29 -4.94 4.84 3.49
C ARG A 29 -3.93 3.69 3.46
N VAL A 30 -4.24 2.58 4.15
CA VAL A 30 -3.43 1.36 4.14
C VAL A 30 -4.15 0.32 3.31
N GLU A 31 -3.54 -0.07 2.19
CA GLU A 31 -4.09 -1.01 1.22
C GLU A 31 -3.34 -2.34 1.26
N THR A 32 -4.09 -3.42 1.39
CA THR A 32 -3.58 -4.79 1.27
C THR A 32 -3.75 -5.25 -0.17
N THR A 33 -2.64 -5.59 -0.83
CA THR A 33 -2.65 -6.21 -2.16
C THR A 33 -2.83 -7.71 -1.99
N ASP A 34 -4.04 -8.19 -2.28
CA ASP A 34 -4.38 -9.60 -2.23
C ASP A 34 -4.14 -10.25 -3.60
N ALA A 35 -2.97 -10.86 -3.76
CA ALA A 35 -2.61 -11.65 -4.93
C ALA A 35 -1.62 -12.76 -4.56
N PRO A 36 -1.58 -13.90 -5.28
CA PRO A 36 -0.75 -15.06 -4.92
C PRO A 36 0.75 -14.80 -4.77
N ARG A 37 1.27 -13.72 -5.37
CA ARG A 37 2.69 -13.33 -5.31
C ARG A 37 2.90 -11.96 -4.68
N ALA A 38 1.89 -11.40 -4.01
CA ALA A 38 2.01 -10.13 -3.32
C ALA A 38 2.81 -10.30 -2.02
N PHE A 39 4.14 -10.30 -2.15
CA PHE A 39 5.10 -10.31 -1.05
C PHE A 39 5.52 -8.87 -0.70
N HIS A 40 6.80 -8.66 -0.42
CA HIS A 40 7.36 -7.38 0.01
C HIS A 40 7.20 -6.22 -0.98
N THR A 41 7.14 -6.53 -2.28
CA THR A 41 7.07 -5.52 -3.35
C THR A 41 5.84 -5.74 -4.24
N PRO A 42 4.62 -5.50 -3.73
CA PRO A 42 3.38 -5.77 -4.48
C PRO A 42 3.27 -4.94 -5.77
N THR A 43 3.93 -3.79 -5.84
CA THR A 43 4.02 -2.97 -7.07
C THR A 43 4.81 -3.64 -8.19
N LEU A 44 5.70 -4.58 -7.86
CA LEU A 44 6.45 -5.36 -8.84
C LEU A 44 5.70 -6.64 -9.22
N THR A 45 5.04 -7.28 -8.26
CA THR A 45 4.48 -8.64 -8.43
C THR A 45 3.00 -8.67 -8.80
N ALA A 46 2.27 -7.59 -8.54
CA ALA A 46 0.87 -7.36 -8.92
C ALA A 46 0.62 -5.89 -9.32
N PRO A 47 1.35 -5.36 -10.34
CA PRO A 47 1.17 -3.99 -10.82
C PRO A 47 -0.27 -3.70 -11.28
N GLU A 48 -0.96 -4.71 -11.81
CA GLU A 48 -2.36 -4.61 -12.23
C GLU A 48 -3.33 -4.23 -11.09
N LEU A 49 -2.95 -4.51 -9.85
CA LEU A 49 -3.73 -4.14 -8.66
C LEU A 49 -3.25 -2.83 -8.03
N THR A 50 -1.94 -2.55 -8.09
CA THR A 50 -1.33 -1.42 -7.38
C THR A 50 -1.25 -0.14 -8.23
N ASP A 51 -1.02 -0.24 -9.54
CA ASP A 51 -0.93 0.92 -10.43
C ASP A 51 -2.22 1.76 -10.46
N PRO A 52 -3.43 1.18 -10.53
CA PRO A 52 -4.66 1.96 -10.47
C PRO A 52 -4.79 2.74 -9.15
N LEU A 53 -4.40 2.12 -8.02
CA LEU A 53 -4.42 2.76 -6.71
C LEU A 53 -3.43 3.91 -6.62
N LEU A 54 -2.22 3.73 -7.18
CA LEU A 54 -1.20 4.78 -7.28
C LEU A 54 -1.69 5.95 -8.11
N ARG A 55 -2.24 5.70 -9.30
CA ARG A 55 -2.77 6.76 -10.17
C ARG A 55 -3.89 7.54 -9.48
N GLN A 56 -4.87 6.83 -8.89
CA GLN A 56 -5.94 7.46 -8.13
C GLN A 56 -5.41 8.34 -6.99
N PHE A 57 -4.37 7.89 -6.27
CA PHE A 57 -3.76 8.67 -5.21
C PHE A 57 -3.07 9.91 -5.74
N LEU A 58 -2.28 9.78 -6.82
CA LEU A 58 -1.55 10.88 -7.44
C LEU A 58 -2.50 11.94 -8.03
N ASP A 59 -3.57 11.52 -8.70
CA ASP A 59 -4.60 12.40 -9.26
C ASP A 59 -5.35 13.19 -8.18
N GLY A 60 -5.36 12.68 -6.94
CA GLY A 60 -6.00 13.33 -5.78
C GLY A 60 -5.08 14.27 -4.98
N LEU A 61 -3.81 14.39 -5.35
CA LEU A 61 -2.89 15.30 -4.66
C LEU A 61 -3.18 16.77 -5.04
N PRO A 62 -3.09 17.71 -4.08
CA PRO A 62 -3.14 19.13 -4.42
C PRO A 62 -1.97 19.52 -5.34
N ALA A 63 -2.24 20.45 -6.25
CA ALA A 63 -1.26 20.99 -7.20
C ALA A 63 -0.18 21.84 -6.52
#